data_AF-A0A7C3XHZ5-F1
#
_entry.id   AF-A0A7C3XHZ5-F1
#
_cell.length_a   1.000
_cell.length_b   1.000
_cell.length_c   1.000
_cell.angle_alpha   90.00
_cell.angle_beta   90.00
_cell.angle_gamma   90.00
#
_symmetry.space_group_name_H-M   'P 1'
#
loop_
_entity.id
_entity.type
_entity.pdbx_description
1 polymer ?
#
loop_
_entity_poly.entity_id
_entity_poly.type
_entity_poly.pdbx_seq_one_letter_code
_entity_poly.pdbx_strand_id
1 'polypeptide(L)'
;MKIPLVLIATITFAGLIMLVGVSYYVGLMEFTVTTPMKTFTFQFVMPEIFWIILSAASGIAILYISFRFDPTLSWQIIAVMLGGGEMILGYFLYEQLILGVAAVIEIPINLGQVMIGSAISMPIARSIRTRLKANVN
;
A
#
# COMPACT_ATOMS: atom_id res chain seq x y z
N MET A 1 -17.77 19.54 -5.39
CA MET A 1 -17.92 18.95 -4.03
C MET A 1 -17.46 17.49 -4.05
N LYS A 2 -16.27 17.17 -3.51
CA LYS A 2 -15.79 15.77 -3.32
C LYS A 2 -15.18 15.54 -1.92
N ILE A 3 -15.41 16.45 -0.98
CA ILE A 3 -14.91 16.38 0.40
C ILE A 3 -15.17 15.01 1.07
N PRO A 4 -16.38 14.41 0.99
CA PRO A 4 -16.60 13.11 1.62
C PRO A 4 -15.70 12.02 1.04
N LEU A 5 -15.46 12.03 -0.28
CA LEU A 5 -14.59 11.05 -0.93
C LEU A 5 -13.13 11.19 -0.49
N VAL A 6 -12.65 12.43 -0.34
CA VAL A 6 -11.31 12.70 0.15
C VAL A 6 -11.14 12.14 1.57
N LEU A 7 -12.10 12.41 2.45
CA LEU A 7 -12.05 11.92 3.82
C LEU A 7 -12.11 10.39 3.89
N ILE A 8 -12.98 9.76 3.10
CA ILE A 8 -13.06 8.29 3.00
C ILE A 8 -11.71 7.72 2.56
N ALA A 9 -11.16 8.19 1.43
CA ALA A 9 -9.88 7.70 0.92
C ALA A 9 -8.75 7.87 1.95
N THR A 10 -8.66 9.03 2.60
CA THR A 10 -7.65 9.30 3.63
C THR A 10 -7.81 8.36 4.83
N ILE A 11 -9.01 8.28 5.41
CA ILE A 11 -9.27 7.49 6.62
C ILE A 11 -9.03 6.01 6.33
N THR A 12 -9.55 5.49 5.22
CA THR A 12 -9.36 4.09 4.86
C THR A 12 -7.90 3.79 4.58
N PHE A 13 -7.21 4.59 3.77
CA PHE A 13 -5.82 4.31 3.41
C PHE A 13 -4.86 4.43 4.61
N ALA A 14 -4.90 5.56 5.33
CA ALA A 14 -4.04 5.77 6.50
C ALA A 14 -4.42 4.81 7.64
N GLY A 15 -5.71 4.54 7.82
CA GLY A 15 -6.22 3.60 8.82
C GLY A 15 -5.74 2.17 8.58
N LEU A 16 -5.74 1.70 7.32
CA LEU A 16 -5.20 0.38 6.99
C LEU A 16 -3.69 0.30 7.22
N ILE A 17 -2.93 1.35 6.89
CA ILE A 17 -1.48 1.40 7.18
C ILE A 17 -1.22 1.25 8.67
N MET A 18 -1.97 1.99 9.49
CA MET A 18 -1.84 1.90 10.95
C MET A 18 -2.24 0.52 11.45
N LEU A 19 -3.43 0.05 11.08
CA LEU A 19 -4.01 -1.19 11.58
C LEU A 19 -3.10 -2.39 11.25
N VAL A 20 -2.70 -2.52 9.99
CA VAL A 20 -1.89 -3.65 9.52
C VAL A 20 -0.46 -3.51 10.01
N GLY A 21 0.12 -2.32 9.87
CA GLY A 21 1.51 -2.06 10.24
C GLY A 21 1.77 -2.37 11.71
N VAL A 22 0.93 -1.87 12.61
CA VAL A 22 1.08 -2.09 14.05
C VAL A 22 0.73 -3.53 14.44
N SER A 23 -0.34 -4.10 13.87
CA SER A 23 -0.82 -5.42 14.32
C SER A 23 -0.01 -6.59 13.77
N TYR A 24 0.59 -6.46 12.58
CA TYR A 24 1.23 -7.57 11.88
C TYR A 24 2.71 -7.35 11.53
N TYR A 25 3.18 -6.11 11.45
CA TYR A 25 4.53 -5.81 10.93
C TYR A 25 5.49 -5.23 11.96
N VAL A 26 5.15 -5.30 13.24
CA VAL A 26 6.01 -4.90 14.36
C VAL A 26 6.75 -6.12 14.88
N GLY A 27 8.04 -5.96 15.18
CA GLY A 27 8.86 -7.02 15.76
C GLY A 27 10.17 -7.25 15.01
N LEU A 28 10.80 -8.39 15.29
CA LEU A 28 12.06 -8.78 14.66
C LEU A 28 11.81 -9.19 13.21
N MET A 29 12.44 -8.47 12.29
CA MET A 29 12.34 -8.68 10.85
C MET A 29 13.68 -9.15 10.30
N GLU A 30 13.62 -10.07 9.35
CA GLU A 30 14.78 -10.59 8.64
C GLU A 30 14.75 -10.15 7.19
N PHE A 31 15.82 -9.48 6.77
CA PHE A 31 16.06 -9.17 5.37
C PHE A 31 17.15 -10.07 4.84
N THR A 32 16.78 -10.99 3.95
CA THR A 32 17.68 -11.98 3.37
C THR A 32 17.84 -11.74 1.87
N VAL A 33 19.08 -11.51 1.43
CA VAL A 33 19.46 -11.40 0.02
C VAL A 33 20.30 -12.62 -0.35
N THR A 34 19.80 -13.40 -1.30
CA THR A 34 20.47 -14.60 -1.80
C THR A 34 21.07 -14.32 -3.17
N THR A 35 22.37 -14.52 -3.30
CA THR A 35 23.09 -14.55 -4.59
C THR A 35 23.55 -15.99 -4.87
N PRO A 36 23.87 -16.36 -6.12
CA PRO A 36 24.34 -17.72 -6.43
C PRO A 36 25.56 -18.19 -5.62
N MET A 37 26.36 -17.25 -5.07
CA MET A 37 27.57 -17.57 -4.30
C MET A 37 27.40 -17.44 -2.79
N LYS A 38 26.43 -16.64 -2.31
CA LYS A 38 26.31 -16.32 -0.89
C LYS A 38 24.94 -15.78 -0.52
N THR A 39 24.50 -16.14 0.68
CA THR A 39 23.32 -15.57 1.35
C THR A 39 23.77 -14.56 2.40
N PHE A 40 23.15 -13.38 2.39
CA PHE A 40 23.32 -12.34 3.39
C PHE A 40 22.00 -12.15 4.13
N THR A 41 22.03 -12.26 5.46
CA THR A 41 20.86 -12.06 6.32
C THR A 41 21.13 -10.93 7.29
N PHE A 42 20.21 -9.97 7.36
CA PHE A 42 20.25 -8.84 8.26
C PHE A 42 18.99 -8.85 9.12
N GLN A 43 19.16 -8.75 10.44
CA GLN A 43 18.07 -8.66 11.38
C GLN A 43 17.91 -7.22 11.86
N PHE A 44 16.68 -6.75 11.93
CA PHE A 44 16.35 -5.45 12.52
C PHE A 44 14.99 -5.52 13.19
N VAL A 45 14.76 -4.65 14.18
CA VAL A 45 13.46 -4.56 14.85
C VAL A 45 12.65 -3.46 14.17
N MET A 46 11.46 -3.79 13.68
CA MET A 46 10.52 -2.82 13.13
C MET A 46 9.68 -2.23 14.26
N PRO A 47 9.81 -0.93 14.57
CA PRO A 47 9.11 -0.32 15.69
C PRO A 47 7.71 0.16 15.29
N GLU A 48 6.78 0.18 16.24
CA GLU A 48 5.42 0.71 16.04
C GLU A 48 5.40 2.16 15.52
N ILE A 49 6.34 2.98 16.02
CA ILE A 49 6.44 4.40 15.67
C ILE A 49 6.65 4.62 14.16
N PHE A 50 7.29 3.67 13.47
CA PHE A 50 7.46 3.75 12.02
C PHE A 50 6.11 3.75 11.31
N TRP A 51 5.22 2.83 11.67
CA TRP A 51 3.89 2.70 11.06
C TRP A 51 2.97 3.86 11.43
N ILE A 52 3.08 4.38 12.65
CA ILE A 52 2.36 5.58 13.10
C ILE A 52 2.76 6.79 12.24
N ILE A 53 4.06 7.02 12.06
CA ILE A 53 4.57 8.13 11.24
C ILE A 53 4.14 7.95 9.78
N LEU A 54 4.24 6.74 9.23
CA LEU A 54 3.87 6.46 7.84
C LEU A 54 2.38 6.68 7.59
N SER A 55 1.52 6.25 8.51
CA SER A 55 0.07 6.48 8.46
C SER A 55 -0.25 7.97 8.50
N ALA A 56 0.33 8.72 9.44
CA ALA A 56 0.10 10.16 9.55
C ALA A 56 0.61 10.91 8.30
N ALA A 57 1.82 10.60 7.84
CA ALA A 57 2.44 11.23 6.68
C ALA A 57 1.62 10.97 5.40
N SER A 58 1.19 9.73 5.17
CA SER A 58 0.36 9.38 4.02
C SER A 58 -1.01 10.04 4.08
N GLY A 59 -1.67 10.06 5.24
CA GLY A 59 -2.95 10.74 5.42
C GLY A 59 -2.86 12.24 5.15
N ILE A 60 -1.85 12.92 5.70
CA ILE A 60 -1.59 14.34 5.46
C ILE A 60 -1.31 14.58 3.97
N ALA A 61 -0.49 13.75 3.32
CA ALA A 61 -0.19 13.88 1.90
C ALA A 61 -1.45 13.75 1.03
N ILE A 62 -2.31 12.77 1.32
CA ILE A 62 -3.57 12.58 0.58
C ILE A 62 -4.47 13.79 0.74
N LEU A 63 -4.68 14.28 1.98
CA LEU A 63 -5.50 15.47 2.23
C LEU A 63 -4.96 16.69 1.50
N TYR A 64 -3.65 16.95 1.66
CA TYR A 64 -2.99 18.11 1.07
C TYR A 64 -3.06 18.08 -0.45
N ILE A 65 -2.69 16.96 -1.08
CA ILE A 65 -2.68 16.85 -2.54
C ILE A 65 -4.12 16.88 -3.08
N SER A 66 -5.05 16.18 -2.45
CA SER A 66 -6.44 16.11 -2.93
C SER A 66 -7.15 17.47 -2.87
N PHE A 67 -6.88 18.29 -1.84
CA PHE A 67 -7.49 19.61 -1.73
C PHE A 67 -6.73 20.69 -2.50
N ARG A 68 -5.40 20.62 -2.58
CA ARG A 68 -4.59 21.72 -3.12
C ARG A 68 -4.22 21.55 -4.60
N PHE A 69 -4.05 20.32 -5.08
CA PHE A 69 -3.44 20.07 -6.38
C PHE A 69 -4.27 19.19 -7.32
N ASP A 70 -4.84 18.09 -6.82
CA ASP A 70 -5.54 17.12 -7.65
C ASP A 70 -6.75 16.49 -6.92
N PRO A 71 -7.96 17.05 -7.10
CA PRO A 71 -9.19 16.50 -6.52
C PRO A 71 -9.58 15.10 -7.05
N THR A 72 -8.86 14.57 -8.05
CA THR A 72 -9.09 13.20 -8.56
C THR A 72 -8.25 12.15 -7.85
N LEU A 73 -7.23 12.56 -7.09
CA LEU A 73 -6.33 11.65 -6.37
C LEU A 73 -7.09 10.66 -5.48
N SER A 74 -8.06 11.15 -4.69
CA SER A 74 -8.85 10.29 -3.79
C SER A 74 -9.63 9.22 -4.54
N TRP A 75 -10.06 9.51 -5.77
CA TRP A 75 -10.72 8.54 -6.63
C TRP A 75 -9.71 7.47 -7.08
N GLN A 76 -8.52 7.88 -7.52
CA GLN A 76 -7.46 6.95 -7.93
C GLN A 76 -7.07 6.03 -6.78
N ILE A 77 -6.94 6.55 -5.56
CA ILE A 77 -6.66 5.75 -4.35
C ILE A 77 -7.73 4.69 -4.16
N ILE A 78 -9.01 5.07 -4.17
CA ILE A 78 -10.11 4.12 -4.01
C ILE A 78 -10.10 3.08 -5.12
N ALA A 79 -9.88 3.48 -6.38
CA ALA A 79 -9.81 2.54 -7.49
C ALA A 79 -8.68 1.51 -7.33
N VAL A 80 -7.49 1.95 -6.93
CA VAL A 80 -6.35 1.05 -6.70
C VAL A 80 -6.61 0.14 -5.50
N MET A 81 -7.22 0.65 -4.42
CA MET A 81 -7.58 -0.16 -3.26
C MET A 81 -8.63 -1.23 -3.60
N LEU A 82 -9.61 -0.90 -4.46
CA LEU A 82 -10.60 -1.88 -4.93
C LEU A 82 -9.96 -2.97 -5.79
N GLY A 83 -9.08 -2.59 -6.74
CA GLY A 83 -8.33 -3.58 -7.52
C GLY A 83 -7.39 -4.43 -6.65
N GLY A 84 -6.79 -3.83 -5.62
CA GLY A 84 -6.03 -4.56 -4.61
C GLY A 84 -6.90 -5.52 -3.80
N GLY A 85 -8.13 -5.12 -3.47
CA GLY A 85 -9.11 -5.98 -2.81
C GLY A 85 -9.51 -7.19 -3.66
N GLU A 86 -9.70 -7.00 -4.97
CA GLU A 86 -9.93 -8.09 -5.92
C GLU A 86 -8.75 -9.07 -5.94
N MET A 87 -7.51 -8.55 -5.95
CA MET A 87 -6.31 -9.37 -5.86
C MET A 87 -6.26 -10.19 -4.57
N ILE A 88 -6.48 -9.56 -3.40
CA ILE A 88 -6.53 -10.25 -2.10
C ILE A 88 -7.62 -11.34 -2.10
N LEU A 89 -8.80 -11.03 -2.64
CA LEU A 89 -9.90 -11.98 -2.75
C LEU A 89 -9.50 -13.19 -3.62
N GLY A 90 -8.83 -12.94 -4.75
CA GLY A 90 -8.33 -13.99 -5.64
C GLY A 90 -7.36 -14.94 -4.94
N TYR A 91 -6.35 -14.40 -4.24
CA TYR A 91 -5.41 -15.20 -3.46
C TYR A 91 -6.13 -16.01 -2.37
N PHE A 92 -6.99 -15.35 -1.60
CA PHE A 92 -7.74 -16.00 -0.53
C PHE A 92 -8.59 -17.17 -1.04
N LEU A 93 -9.36 -16.96 -2.11
CA LEU A 93 -10.21 -18.01 -2.69
C LEU A 93 -9.37 -19.17 -3.24
N TYR A 94 -8.26 -18.86 -3.91
CA TYR A 94 -7.38 -19.88 -4.47
C TYR A 94 -6.75 -20.74 -3.36
N GLU A 95 -6.18 -20.12 -2.33
CA GLU A 95 -5.57 -20.83 -1.21
C GLU A 95 -6.59 -21.64 -0.41
N GLN A 96 -7.76 -21.07 -0.15
CA GLN A 96 -8.78 -21.70 0.67
C GLN A 96 -9.49 -22.85 -0.07
N LEU A 97 -9.84 -22.66 -1.35
CA LEU A 97 -10.66 -23.61 -2.10
C LEU A 97 -9.85 -24.63 -2.91
N ILE A 98 -8.66 -24.25 -3.37
CA ILE A 98 -7.84 -25.10 -4.25
C ILE A 98 -6.69 -25.74 -3.48
N LEU A 99 -5.94 -24.96 -2.70
CA LEU A 99 -4.78 -25.48 -1.97
C LEU A 99 -5.14 -26.09 -0.61
N GLY A 100 -6.26 -25.66 -0.01
CA GLY A 100 -6.71 -26.14 1.30
C GLY A 100 -5.80 -25.71 2.46
N VAL A 101 -5.09 -24.59 2.30
CA VAL A 101 -4.17 -24.03 3.32
C VAL A 101 -4.83 -22.88 4.08
N ALA A 102 -4.21 -22.45 5.19
CA ALA A 102 -4.73 -21.37 6.02
C ALA A 102 -4.59 -19.98 5.36
N ALA A 103 -5.47 -19.69 4.40
CA ALA A 103 -5.45 -18.47 3.57
C ALA A 103 -5.57 -17.15 4.35
N VAL A 104 -6.11 -17.18 5.57
CA VAL A 104 -6.29 -16.00 6.41
C VAL A 104 -4.95 -15.36 6.81
N ILE A 105 -3.88 -16.16 6.90
CA ILE A 105 -2.54 -15.70 7.30
C ILE A 105 -1.91 -14.80 6.23
N GLU A 106 -2.30 -14.97 4.96
CA GLU A 106 -1.74 -14.20 3.85
C GLU A 106 -2.44 -12.86 3.62
N ILE A 107 -3.67 -12.69 4.14
CA ILE A 107 -4.45 -11.45 4.00
C ILE A 107 -3.66 -10.22 4.46
N PRO A 108 -3.02 -10.19 5.65
CA PRO A 108 -2.22 -9.05 6.07
C PRO A 108 -1.06 -8.78 5.12
N ILE A 109 -0.39 -9.81 4.62
CA ILE A 109 0.77 -9.68 3.70
C ILE A 109 0.33 -9.02 2.39
N ASN A 110 -0.74 -9.54 1.78
CA ASN A 110 -1.27 -9.00 0.53
C ASN A 110 -1.84 -7.58 0.70
N LEU A 111 -2.41 -7.29 1.87
CA LEU A 111 -2.84 -5.93 2.21
C LEU A 111 -1.66 -4.95 2.30
N GLY A 112 -0.52 -5.39 2.85
CA GLY A 112 0.75 -4.63 2.78
C GLY A 112 1.18 -4.32 1.37
N GLN A 113 1.11 -5.30 0.46
CA GLN A 113 1.45 -5.11 -0.95
C GLN A 113 0.53 -4.07 -1.60
N VAL A 114 -0.78 -4.12 -1.33
CA VAL A 114 -1.73 -3.12 -1.83
C VAL A 114 -1.40 -1.72 -1.31
N MET A 115 -1.08 -1.58 -0.03
CA MET A 115 -0.72 -0.27 0.56
C MET A 115 0.56 0.31 -0.05
N ILE A 116 1.62 -0.48 -0.12
CA ILE A 116 2.91 -0.07 -0.68
C ILE A 116 2.76 0.25 -2.18
N GLY A 117 2.09 -0.64 -2.94
CA GLY A 117 1.82 -0.46 -4.35
C GLY A 117 0.99 0.80 -4.64
N SER A 118 -0.03 1.07 -3.81
CA SER A 118 -0.84 2.29 -3.93
C SER A 118 -0.01 3.55 -3.66
N ALA A 119 0.81 3.56 -2.61
CA ALA A 119 1.64 4.71 -2.25
C ALA A 119 2.65 5.06 -3.35
N ILE A 120 3.21 4.06 -4.03
CA ILE A 120 4.25 4.23 -5.05
C ILE A 120 3.66 4.47 -6.45
N SER A 121 2.53 3.83 -6.78
CA SER A 121 1.95 3.90 -8.13
C SER A 121 1.53 5.32 -8.53
N MET A 122 0.97 6.10 -7.60
CA MET A 122 0.50 7.45 -7.87
C MET A 122 1.60 8.42 -8.36
N PRO A 123 2.73 8.61 -7.64
CA PRO A 123 3.79 9.49 -8.11
C PRO A 123 4.44 8.98 -9.41
N ILE A 124 4.57 7.66 -9.57
CA ILE A 124 5.11 7.06 -10.80
C ILE A 124 4.18 7.32 -11.98
N ALA A 125 2.89 7.03 -11.85
CA ALA A 125 1.91 7.23 -12.93
C ALA A 125 1.86 8.70 -13.38
N ARG A 126 1.93 9.65 -12.43
CA ARG A 126 2.00 11.08 -12.73
C ARG A 126 3.29 11.44 -13.46
N SER A 127 4.43 10.92 -13.02
CA SER A 127 5.73 11.16 -13.66
C SER A 127 5.76 10.63 -15.10
N ILE A 128 5.26 9.41 -15.32
CA ILE A 128 5.15 8.80 -16.66
C ILE A 128 4.23 9.63 -17.55
N ARG A 129 3.03 9.98 -17.07
CA ARG A 129 2.06 10.78 -17.84
C ARG A 129 2.64 12.14 -18.27
N THR A 130 3.46 12.74 -17.41
CA THR A 130 4.10 14.04 -17.69
C THR A 130 5.14 13.90 -18.79
N ARG A 131 5.99 12.87 -18.74
CA ARG A 131 6.99 12.58 -19.78
C ARG A 131 6.38 12.18 -21.12
N LEU A 132 5.31 11.38 -21.11
CA LEU A 132 4.63 10.97 -22.34
C LEU A 132 4.04 12.18 -23.08
N LYS A 133 3.42 13.13 -22.37
CA LYS A 133 2.90 14.35 -22.99
C LYS A 133 4.00 15.25 -23.56
N ALA A 134 5.16 15.29 -22.94
CA ALA A 134 6.30 16.08 -23.40
C ALA A 134 6.93 15.55 -24.70
N ASN A 135 6.76 14.25 -25.01
CA ASN A 135 7.30 13.63 -26.23
C ASN A 135 6.32 13.61 -27.42
N VAL A 136 5.06 14.00 -27.20
CA VAL A 136 4.00 14.03 -28.23
C VAL A 136 3.77 15.46 -28.76
N ASN A 137 4.33 16.46 -28.08
CA ASN A 137 4.35 17.87 -28.50
C ASN A 137 5.74 18.25 -28.99
#